data_AF-A0A4R8FYA7-F1
#
_entry.id   AF-A0A4R8FYA7-F1
#
_cell.length_a   1.000
_cell.length_b   1.000
_cell.length_c   1.000
_cell.angle_alpha   90.00
_cell.angle_beta   90.00
_cell.angle_gamma   90.00
#
_symmetry.space_group_name_H-M   'P 1'
#
loop_
_entity.id
_entity.type
_entity.pdbx_description
1 polymer ?
#
loop_
_entity_poly.entity_id
_entity_poly.type
_entity_poly.pdbx_seq_one_letter_code
_entity_poly.pdbx_strand_id
1 'polypeptide(L)' 'MATPFMTVKSVPGGMAERLDLFFAGLGLGVNPYGLRRARMREIQNLNACSDAQLAKLGITRDEIPRYVFRDLFN' A
#
# COMPACT_ATOMS: atom_id res chain seq x y z
N MET A 1 38.64 22.41 -11.60
CA MET A 1 37.87 21.37 -10.91
C MET A 1 36.39 21.76 -11.00
N ALA A 2 35.63 21.20 -11.93
CA ALA A 2 34.19 21.50 -12.07
C ALA A 2 33.39 20.46 -11.28
N THR A 3 32.63 20.90 -10.27
CA THR A 3 31.73 20.04 -9.52
C THR A 3 30.46 19.78 -10.35
N PRO A 4 30.06 18.52 -10.57
CA PRO A 4 28.80 18.24 -11.26
C PRO A 4 27.63 18.58 -10.34
N PHE A 5 26.69 19.39 -10.84
CA PHE A 5 25.40 19.63 -10.17
C PHE A 5 24.46 18.48 -10.53
N MET A 6 24.10 17.65 -9.54
CA MET A 6 23.15 16.57 -9.73
C MET A 6 21.73 17.14 -9.60
N THR A 7 20.98 17.17 -10.69
CA THR A 7 19.58 17.60 -10.69
C THR A 7 18.70 16.44 -10.23
N VAL A 8 18.25 16.47 -8.97
CA VAL A 8 17.25 15.53 -8.47
C VAL A 8 15.88 15.93 -9.01
N LYS A 9 15.32 15.12 -9.92
CA LYS A 9 13.91 15.21 -10.29
C LYS A 9 13.09 14.48 -9.23
N SER A 10 12.46 15.24 -8.33
CA SER A 10 11.41 14.70 -7.47
C SER A 10 10.19 14.39 -8.34
N VAL A 11 9.85 13.11 -8.46
CA VAL A 11 8.58 12.67 -9.04
C VAL A 11 7.53 12.91 -7.95
N PRO A 12 6.37 13.54 -8.25
CA PRO A 12 5.33 13.71 -7.23
C PRO A 12 4.93 12.33 -6.72
N GLY A 13 5.08 12.13 -5.40
CA GLY A 13 4.97 10.82 -4.78
C GLY A 13 3.60 10.20 -5.00
N GLY A 14 3.58 9.13 -5.79
CA GLY A 14 2.41 8.30 -5.97
C GLY A 14 2.05 7.54 -4.70
N MET A 15 0.99 6.75 -4.77
CA MET A 15 0.53 5.84 -3.72
C MET A 15 1.68 5.05 -3.05
N ALA A 16 2.65 4.59 -3.85
CA ALA A 16 3.80 3.84 -3.40
C ALA A 16 4.71 4.61 -2.43
N GLU A 17 4.89 5.92 -2.63
CA GLU A 17 5.77 6.73 -1.79
C GLU A 17 5.14 7.02 -0.43
N ARG A 18 3.81 7.21 -0.39
CA ARG A 18 3.04 7.29 0.86
C ARG A 18 3.12 5.99 1.67
N LEU A 19 3.06 4.84 0.97
CA LEU A 19 3.25 3.54 1.60
C LEU A 19 4.67 3.42 2.17
N ASP A 20 5.70 3.72 1.39
CA ASP A 20 7.09 3.65 1.84
C ASP A 20 7.37 4.58 3.03
N LEU A 21 6.82 5.79 3.04
CA LEU A 21 6.95 6.73 4.16
C LEU A 21 6.21 6.26 5.42
N PHE A 22 5.01 5.68 5.29
CA PHE A 22 4.30 5.07 6.41
C PHE A 22 5.07 3.88 6.98
N PHE A 23 5.60 3.02 6.12
CA PHE A 23 6.43 1.88 6.52
C PHE A 23 7.75 2.29 7.16
N ALA A 24 8.38 3.36 6.67
CA ALA A 24 9.55 3.94 7.29
C ALA A 24 9.23 4.56 8.67
N GLY A 25 8.03 5.13 8.83
CA GLY A 25 7.55 5.75 10.07
C GLY A 25 7.17 4.77 11.19
N LEU A 26 6.79 3.53 10.86
CA LEU A 26 6.50 2.47 11.84
C LEU A 26 7.75 1.96 12.59
N GLY A 27 8.94 2.39 12.19
CA GLY A 27 10.21 2.13 12.88
C GLY A 27 10.93 0.86 12.40
N LEU A 28 12.25 0.82 12.64
CA LEU A 28 13.20 -0.25 12.30
C LEU A 28 12.87 -1.66 12.88
N GLY A 29 11.71 -1.85 13.52
CA GLY A 29 11.24 -3.10 14.10
C GLY A 29 10.03 -3.73 13.40
N VAL A 30 9.33 -2.99 12.52
CA VAL A 30 8.23 -3.54 11.73
C VAL A 30 8.80 -3.97 10.39
N ASN A 31 8.88 -5.28 10.14
CA ASN A 31 9.34 -5.77 8.84
C ASN A 31 8.33 -5.31 7.77
N PRO A 32 8.67 -4.33 6.89
CA PRO A 32 7.73 -3.82 5.88
C PRO A 32 7.33 -4.95 4.92
N TYR A 33 8.19 -5.94 4.76
CA TYR A 33 7.91 -7.16 4.00
C TYR A 33 6.80 -8.01 4.65
N GLY A 34 6.75 -8.04 5.99
CA GLY A 34 5.73 -8.72 6.77
C GLY A 34 4.35 -8.07 6.61
N LEU A 35 4.27 -6.75 6.73
CA LEU A 35 3.01 -6.04 6.51
C LEU A 35 2.56 -6.15 5.05
N ARG A 36 3.48 -6.02 4.09
CA ARG A 36 3.18 -6.20 2.66
C ARG A 36 2.65 -7.61 2.37
N ARG A 37 3.22 -8.65 2.98
CA ARG A 37 2.71 -10.03 2.89
C ARG A 37 1.36 -10.22 3.56
N ALA A 38 1.11 -9.54 4.69
CA ALA A 38 -0.20 -9.58 5.34
C ALA A 38 -1.28 -8.96 4.45
N ARG A 39 -1.02 -7.77 3.90
CA ARG A 39 -1.92 -7.07 2.97
C ARG A 39 -2.15 -7.86 1.68
N MET A 40 -1.10 -8.47 1.11
CA MET A 40 -1.26 -9.35 -0.06
C MET A 40 -2.12 -10.59 0.24
N ARG A 41 -1.98 -11.21 1.40
CA ARG A 41 -2.86 -12.32 1.82
C ARG A 41 -4.30 -11.85 2.00
N GLU A 42 -4.50 -10.66 2.56
CA GLU A 42 -5.83 -10.08 2.73
C GLU A 42 -6.51 -9.84 1.38
N ILE A 43 -5.79 -9.29 0.40
CA ILE A 43 -6.27 -9.14 -0.99
C ILE A 43 -6.60 -10.49 -1.62
N GLN A 44 -5.75 -11.51 -1.42
CA GLN A 44 -6.01 -12.86 -1.96
C GLN A 44 -7.25 -13.50 -1.33
N ASN A 45 -7.42 -13.37 -0.01
CA ASN A 45 -8.60 -13.86 0.70
C ASN A 45 -9.87 -13.18 0.19
N LEU A 46 -9.86 -11.85 0.04
CA LEU A 46 -11.00 -11.10 -0.49
C LEU A 46 -11.27 -11.42 -1.97
N ASN A 47 -10.23 -11.66 -2.77
CA ASN A 47 -10.41 -12.10 -4.16
C ASN A 47 -10.90 -13.54 -4.30
N ALA A 48 -10.69 -14.38 -3.28
CA ALA A 48 -11.22 -15.74 -3.20
C ALA A 48 -12.66 -15.78 -2.67
N CYS A 49 -13.13 -14.73 -2.00
CA CYS A 49 -14.53 -14.56 -1.63
C CYS A 49 -15.41 -14.37 -2.86
N SER A 50 -16.66 -14.84 -2.78
CA SER A 50 -17.65 -14.61 -3.85
C SER A 50 -18.19 -13.18 -3.81
N ASP A 51 -18.75 -12.71 -4.92
CA ASP A 51 -19.32 -11.36 -5.00
C ASP A 51 -20.44 -11.13 -3.97
N ALA A 52 -21.18 -12.19 -3.60
CA ALA A 52 -22.19 -12.12 -2.53
C ALA A 52 -21.56 -11.89 -1.14
N GLN A 53 -20.34 -12.39 -0.89
CA GLN A 53 -19.61 -12.14 0.35
C GLN A 53 -18.98 -10.74 0.35
N LEU A 54 -18.47 -10.28 -0.80
CA LEU A 54 -17.97 -8.92 -0.97
C LEU A 54 -19.11 -7.89 -0.80
N ALA A 55 -20.30 -8.17 -1.32
CA ALA A 55 -21.48 -7.33 -1.15
C ALA A 55 -21.93 -7.20 0.31
N LYS A 56 -21.75 -8.24 1.14
CA LYS A 56 -22.00 -8.15 2.60
C LYS A 56 -21.04 -7.20 3.31
N LEU A 57 -19.82 -7.06 2.79
CA LEU A 57 -18.83 -6.08 3.25
C LEU A 57 -19.05 -4.70 2.65
N GLY A 58 -19.99 -4.55 1.71
CA GLY A 58 -20.30 -3.30 1.02
C GLY A 58 -19.20 -2.87 0.04
N ILE A 59 -18.37 -3.82 -0.44
CA ILE A 59 -17.29 -3.54 -1.38
C ILE A 59 -17.47 -4.34 -2.66
N THR A 60 -17.03 -3.76 -3.77
CA THR A 60 -16.88 -4.48 -5.04
C THR A 60 -15.45 -5.01 -5.21
N ARG A 61 -15.24 -5.89 -6.18
CA ARG A 61 -13.94 -6.52 -6.42
C ARG A 61 -12.85 -5.50 -6.79
N ASP A 62 -13.21 -4.44 -7.50
CA ASP A 62 -12.34 -3.29 -7.80
C ASP A 62 -12.01 -2.43 -6.57
N GLU A 63 -12.85 -2.48 -5.53
CA GLU A 63 -12.64 -1.72 -4.30
C GLU A 63 -11.81 -2.48 -3.25
N ILE A 64 -11.49 -3.76 -3.49
CA ILE A 64 -10.66 -4.58 -2.58
C ILE A 64 -9.34 -3.87 -2.22
N PRO A 65 -8.54 -3.34 -3.17
CA PRO A 65 -7.32 -2.63 -2.82
C PRO A 65 -7.60 -1.39 -1.95
N ARG A 66 -8.64 -0.61 -2.28
CA ARG A 66 -9.01 0.58 -1.49
C ARG A 66 -9.44 0.21 -0.08
N TYR A 67 -10.16 -0.90 0.09
CA TYR A 67 -10.59 -1.42 1.39
C TYR A 67 -9.42 -1.93 2.22
N VAL A 68 -8.51 -2.72 1.63
CA VAL A 68 -7.36 -3.32 2.33
C VAL A 68 -6.35 -2.26 2.79
N PHE A 69 -6.17 -1.19 2.02
CA PHE A 69 -5.25 -0.12 2.37
C PHE A 69 -5.93 1.09 3.03
N ARG A 70 -7.23 1.03 3.35
CA ARG A 70 -7.96 2.19 3.92
C ARG A 70 -7.36 2.69 5.23
N ASP A 71 -6.74 1.80 6.00
CA ASP A 71 -6.07 2.12 7.27
C ASP A 71 -4.82 2.98 7.08
N LEU A 72 -4.26 3.00 5.86
CA LEU A 72 -3.08 3.78 5.52
C LEU A 72 -3.40 5.21 5.04
N PHE A 73 -4.67 5.48 4.71
CA PHE A 73 -5.12 6.77 4.17
C PHE A 73 -5.97 7.59 5.15
N ASN A 74 -6.16 7.11 6.38
CA ASN A 74 -6.87 7.82 7.44
C ASN A 74 -5.88 8.50 8.40
#